data_AF-A0A1H1TUY8-F1
#
_entry.id   AF-A0A1H1TUY8-F1
#
_cell.length_a   1.000
_cell.length_b   1.000
_cell.length_c   1.000
_cell.angle_alpha   90.00
_cell.angle_beta   90.00
_cell.angle_gamma   90.00
#
_symmetry.space_group_name_H-M   'P 1'
#
loop_
_entity.id
_entity.type
_entity.pdbx_description
1 polymer ?
#
loop_
_entity_poly.entity_id
_entity_poly.type
_entity_poly.pdbx_seq_one_letter_code
_entity_poly.pdbx_strand_id
1 'polypeptide(L)'
;MSVREFAERGADLELVGIQKRFPGFTAIEELDLTIPAGSFFALLGPSGCGKTTTLRLVAGLEEPTKGRILIGGKDVTDAKAHQRPVNTVFQSYALFPHMSIIDNVSFGLKRRRIDDAQGKAHEALKLVELDHLAQRRPAQLSGGQQQRVALARAIVNRPALLLLDEPLGALDLKLRRQMQLELKTIQEEVGLTFLHVTHDQEEAMTMADTVAVMNKGAIEQMGAPEELYELPRTAFVANFLGKSNLFTGDVTGTTSTSVTVDAGGNRITVPTSRAQRHQGLVTVGVRPEKVALHLEQPAETADRNILGPGRVIDVSFAGVSTEYIVAIPGVGTISIFSQNMGFGPVATEGAEVWVSWDVEHGFGLADEPDESSRFPADADTQSIAVQRREALISELEGN
;
A
#
# COMPACT_ATOMS: atom_id res chain seq x y z
N MET A 1 -1.64 -21.46 39.28
CA MET A 1 -0.54 -20.56 38.91
C MET A 1 -0.35 -20.65 37.40
N SER A 2 -0.56 -19.64 36.55
CA SER A 2 -1.18 -18.33 36.63
C SER A 2 -2.34 -18.33 35.65
N VAL A 3 -3.54 -17.94 36.09
CA VAL A 3 -4.58 -17.48 35.16
C VAL A 3 -3.97 -16.24 34.52
N ARG A 4 -3.50 -16.34 33.26
CA ARG A 4 -2.90 -15.19 32.59
C ARG A 4 -3.97 -14.12 32.54
N GLU A 5 -3.68 -13.02 33.23
CA GLU A 5 -4.41 -11.76 33.12
C GLU A 5 -4.67 -11.45 31.65
N PHE A 6 -5.86 -10.90 31.44
CA PHE A 6 -6.32 -10.32 30.20
C PHE A 6 -5.22 -9.46 29.57
N ALA A 7 -5.01 -9.54 28.26
CA ALA A 7 -4.34 -8.46 27.56
C ALA A 7 -5.35 -7.30 27.47
N GLU A 8 -5.20 -6.28 28.32
CA GLU A 8 -6.05 -5.08 28.33
C GLU A 8 -5.87 -4.23 27.04
N ARG A 9 -4.82 -4.52 26.24
CA ARG A 9 -4.48 -3.92 24.95
C ARG A 9 -3.79 -4.97 24.06
N GLY A 10 -3.70 -4.73 22.75
CA GLY A 10 -2.87 -5.53 21.83
C GLY A 10 -1.42 -5.66 22.32
N ALA A 11 -0.65 -6.58 21.74
CA ALA A 11 0.78 -6.71 22.02
C ALA A 11 1.62 -6.20 20.85
N ASP A 12 2.83 -5.74 21.16
CA ASP A 12 3.88 -5.54 20.18
C ASP A 12 4.20 -6.84 19.45
N LEU A 13 4.59 -6.72 18.18
CA LEU A 13 5.26 -7.76 17.41
C LEU A 13 6.67 -7.27 17.09
N GLU A 14 7.68 -8.06 17.43
CA GLU A 14 9.05 -7.83 17.01
C GLU A 14 9.55 -9.03 16.20
N LEU A 15 9.96 -8.75 14.96
CA LEU A 15 10.73 -9.66 14.12
C LEU A 15 12.18 -9.19 14.17
N VAL A 16 13.07 -10.06 14.63
CA VAL A 16 14.49 -9.72 14.82
C VAL A 16 15.35 -10.62 13.95
N GLY A 17 15.97 -10.04 12.92
CA GLY A 17 16.84 -10.72 11.96
C GLY A 17 16.18 -11.93 11.29
N ILE A 18 14.88 -11.84 10.98
CA ILE A 18 14.14 -12.96 10.41
C ILE A 18 14.66 -13.28 9.01
N GLN A 19 14.99 -14.55 8.78
CA GLN A 19 15.30 -15.08 7.46
C GLN A 19 14.44 -16.30 7.17
N LYS A 20 13.98 -16.45 5.94
CA LYS A 20 13.28 -17.66 5.48
C LYS A 20 13.77 -18.08 4.11
N ARG A 21 14.45 -19.22 4.10
CA ARG A 21 14.95 -19.90 2.90
C ARG A 21 14.19 -21.19 2.69
N PHE A 22 13.67 -21.36 1.49
CA PHE A 22 13.17 -22.61 0.96
C PHE A 22 14.27 -23.25 0.09
N PRO A 23 14.18 -24.55 -0.22
CA PRO A 23 15.08 -25.17 -1.18
C PRO A 23 15.10 -24.40 -2.51
N GLY A 24 16.24 -23.83 -2.88
CA GLY A 24 16.44 -23.10 -4.13
C GLY A 24 15.89 -21.66 -4.17
N PHE A 25 15.28 -21.14 -3.10
CA PHE A 25 14.66 -19.81 -3.10
C PHE A 25 14.70 -19.15 -1.71
N THR A 26 15.08 -17.88 -1.64
CA THR A 26 15.05 -17.09 -0.39
C THR A 26 13.82 -16.18 -0.42
N ALA A 27 12.88 -16.42 0.49
CA ALA A 27 11.64 -15.66 0.54
C ALA A 27 11.75 -14.38 1.39
N ILE A 28 12.60 -14.42 2.42
CA ILE A 28 12.91 -13.29 3.29
C ILE A 28 14.42 -13.32 3.53
N GLU A 29 15.12 -12.26 3.11
CA GLU A 29 16.57 -12.17 3.21
C GLU A 29 17.02 -11.84 4.63
N GLU A 30 16.51 -10.73 5.15
CA GLU A 30 16.69 -10.25 6.52
C GLU A 30 15.55 -9.26 6.81
N LEU A 31 14.79 -9.52 7.86
CA LEU A 31 13.63 -8.72 8.23
C LEU A 31 13.70 -8.38 9.72
N ASP A 32 13.97 -7.10 9.98
CA ASP A 32 13.76 -6.45 11.26
C ASP A 32 12.49 -5.60 11.17
N LEU A 33 11.52 -5.89 12.04
CA LEU A 33 10.24 -5.21 12.04
C LEU A 33 9.69 -5.11 13.46
N THR A 34 9.28 -3.91 13.85
CA THR A 34 8.57 -3.66 15.10
C THR A 34 7.20 -3.09 14.79
N ILE A 35 6.15 -3.77 15.24
CA ILE A 35 4.77 -3.31 15.17
C ILE A 35 4.33 -2.93 16.58
N PRO A 36 3.98 -1.65 16.83
CA PRO A 36 3.49 -1.22 18.13
C PRO A 36 2.19 -1.91 18.56
N ALA A 37 2.02 -2.08 19.87
CA ALA A 37 0.77 -2.57 20.43
C ALA A 37 -0.42 -1.68 20.02
N GLY A 38 -1.50 -2.30 19.54
CA GLY A 38 -2.74 -1.60 19.19
C GLY A 38 -2.69 -0.79 17.89
N SER A 39 -1.63 -0.93 17.07
CA SER A 39 -1.59 -0.29 15.75
C SER A 39 -2.22 -1.17 14.67
N PHE A 40 -2.76 -0.53 13.64
CA PHE A 40 -3.08 -1.15 12.36
C PHE A 40 -1.86 -1.06 11.43
N PHE A 41 -1.16 -2.17 11.25
CA PHE A 41 0.02 -2.25 10.40
C PHE A 41 -0.30 -2.96 9.09
N ALA A 42 0.11 -2.38 7.96
CA ALA A 42 -0.02 -3.00 6.66
C ALA A 42 1.34 -3.39 6.05
N LEU A 43 1.43 -4.63 5.61
CA LEU A 43 2.54 -5.14 4.81
C LEU A 43 2.09 -5.17 3.35
N LEU A 44 2.73 -4.32 2.54
CA LEU A 44 2.36 -4.05 1.16
C LEU A 44 3.55 -4.39 0.24
N GLY A 45 3.29 -4.83 -0.99
CA GLY A 45 4.34 -5.14 -1.96
C GLY A 45 3.83 -6.03 -3.08
N PRO A 46 4.64 -6.28 -4.13
CA PRO A 46 4.24 -7.10 -5.27
C PRO A 46 4.06 -8.57 -4.88
N SER A 47 3.45 -9.35 -5.78
CA SER A 47 3.33 -10.79 -5.61
C SER A 47 4.70 -11.44 -5.44
N GLY A 48 4.81 -12.34 -4.46
CA GLY A 48 6.05 -13.09 -4.20
C GLY A 48 7.13 -12.36 -3.38
N CYS A 49 6.91 -11.12 -2.92
CA CYS A 49 7.92 -10.39 -2.13
C CYS A 49 8.08 -10.83 -0.66
N GLY A 50 7.34 -11.86 -0.20
CA GLY A 50 7.50 -12.44 1.14
C GLY A 50 6.42 -12.08 2.17
N LYS A 51 5.35 -11.34 1.79
CA LYS A 51 4.29 -10.91 2.73
C LYS A 51 3.55 -12.07 3.42
N THR A 52 2.96 -12.98 2.64
CA THR A 52 2.25 -14.16 3.17
C THR A 52 3.19 -15.08 3.94
N THR A 53 4.46 -15.17 3.50
CA THR A 53 5.51 -15.90 4.24
C THR A 53 5.73 -15.28 5.62
N THR A 54 5.85 -13.96 5.70
CA THR A 54 5.98 -13.22 6.97
C THR A 54 4.79 -13.48 7.88
N LEU A 55 3.56 -13.38 7.35
CA LEU A 55 2.34 -13.65 8.11
C LEU A 55 2.30 -15.10 8.63
N ARG A 56 2.68 -16.09 7.80
CA ARG A 56 2.74 -17.51 8.20
C ARG A 56 3.81 -17.79 9.25
N LEU A 57 4.95 -17.10 9.18
CA LEU A 57 5.99 -17.16 10.21
C LEU A 57 5.45 -16.65 11.54
N VAL A 58 4.74 -15.53 11.56
CA VAL A 58 4.11 -14.97 12.79
C VAL A 58 3.00 -15.89 13.32
N ALA A 59 2.20 -16.48 12.43
CA ALA A 59 1.15 -17.43 12.79
C ALA A 59 1.68 -18.77 13.34
N GLY A 60 2.98 -19.07 13.16
CA GLY A 60 3.56 -20.36 13.51
C GLY A 60 3.13 -21.49 12.57
N LEU A 61 2.72 -21.13 11.35
CA LEU A 61 2.41 -22.07 10.26
C LEU A 61 3.67 -22.40 9.43
N GLU A 62 4.70 -21.57 9.55
CA GLU A 62 6.02 -21.77 9.00
C GLU A 62 7.07 -21.47 10.08
N GLU A 63 8.22 -22.14 10.01
CA GLU A 63 9.36 -21.89 10.90
C GLU A 63 10.40 -21.00 10.21
N PRO A 64 10.96 -19.98 10.89
CA PRO A 64 12.03 -19.18 10.33
C PRO A 64 13.31 -20.00 10.18
N THR A 65 14.10 -19.73 9.16
CA THR A 65 15.43 -20.33 9.00
C THR A 65 16.42 -19.73 10.00
N LYS A 66 16.28 -18.44 10.31
CA LYS A 66 17.03 -17.70 11.33
C LYS A 66 16.17 -16.56 11.89
N GLY A 67 16.61 -16.02 13.02
CA GLY A 67 15.98 -14.88 13.68
C GLY A 67 15.01 -15.29 14.78
N ARG A 68 14.36 -14.30 15.39
CA ARG A 68 13.42 -14.50 16.50
C ARG A 68 12.13 -13.72 16.26
N ILE A 69 11.03 -14.30 16.74
CA ILE A 69 9.70 -13.69 16.73
C ILE A 69 9.29 -13.47 18.17
N LEU A 70 9.10 -12.21 18.57
CA LEU A 70 8.64 -11.84 19.90
C LEU A 70 7.24 -11.23 19.80
N ILE A 71 6.35 -11.62 20.71
CA ILE A 71 5.01 -11.03 20.84
C ILE A 71 4.81 -10.61 22.30
N GLY A 72 4.62 -9.32 22.57
CA GLY A 72 4.56 -8.82 23.94
C GLY A 72 5.87 -9.03 24.69
N GLY A 73 7.00 -8.84 24.00
CA GLY A 73 8.35 -9.16 24.51
C GLY A 73 8.64 -10.66 24.75
N LYS A 74 7.69 -11.57 24.49
CA LYS A 74 7.89 -13.02 24.67
C LYS A 74 8.31 -13.69 23.37
N ASP A 75 9.44 -14.38 23.38
CA ASP A 75 9.88 -15.22 22.27
C ASP A 75 8.90 -16.39 22.03
N VAL A 76 8.34 -16.44 20.82
CA VAL A 76 7.41 -17.45 20.33
C VAL A 76 7.94 -18.22 19.13
N THR A 77 9.23 -18.09 18.81
CA THR A 77 9.87 -18.66 17.61
C THR A 77 9.58 -20.16 17.48
N ASP A 78 9.82 -20.94 18.55
CA ASP A 78 9.59 -22.39 18.58
C ASP A 78 8.17 -22.79 19.02
N ALA A 79 7.31 -21.81 19.32
CA ALA A 79 5.94 -22.08 19.75
C ALA A 79 5.08 -22.55 18.56
N LYS A 80 4.37 -23.66 18.74
CA LYS A 80 3.43 -24.17 17.72
C LYS A 80 2.29 -23.17 17.49
N ALA A 81 1.70 -23.15 16.30
CA ALA A 81 0.60 -22.23 15.94
C ALA A 81 -0.49 -22.09 17.02
N HIS A 82 -0.99 -23.20 17.58
CA HIS A 82 -2.05 -23.19 18.59
C HIS A 82 -1.63 -22.66 19.98
N GLN A 83 -0.33 -22.48 20.22
CA GLN A 83 0.24 -21.94 21.46
C GLN A 83 0.54 -20.44 21.36
N ARG A 84 0.54 -19.89 20.14
CA ARG A 84 0.78 -18.47 19.90
C ARG A 84 -0.48 -17.68 20.23
N PRO A 85 -0.35 -16.47 20.81
CA PRO A 85 -1.48 -15.63 21.18
C PRO A 85 -2.03 -14.85 19.98
N VAL A 86 -2.11 -15.47 18.80
CA VAL A 86 -2.51 -14.83 17.53
C VAL A 86 -3.67 -15.58 16.91
N ASN A 87 -4.53 -14.86 16.19
CA ASN A 87 -5.54 -15.47 15.33
C ASN A 87 -5.39 -14.93 13.90
N THR A 88 -5.72 -15.76 12.92
CA THR A 88 -5.59 -15.44 11.49
C THR A 88 -6.95 -15.44 10.81
N VAL A 89 -7.24 -14.40 10.05
CA VAL A 89 -8.35 -14.34 9.09
C VAL A 89 -7.75 -14.59 7.70
N PHE A 90 -8.13 -15.71 7.09
CA PHE A 90 -7.68 -16.10 5.77
C PHE A 90 -8.59 -15.52 4.68
N GLN A 91 -8.06 -15.38 3.46
CA GLN A 91 -8.77 -14.95 2.26
C GLN A 91 -10.09 -15.72 2.00
N SER A 92 -10.14 -17.03 2.28
CA SER A 92 -11.35 -17.86 2.09
C SER A 92 -12.32 -17.86 3.27
N TYR A 93 -12.09 -17.00 4.27
CA TYR A 93 -12.80 -16.87 5.56
C TYR A 93 -12.77 -18.12 6.46
N ALA A 94 -12.58 -19.31 5.89
CA ALA A 94 -12.47 -20.60 6.54
C ALA A 94 -13.60 -20.88 7.56
N LEU A 95 -14.83 -20.43 7.27
CA LEU A 95 -16.00 -20.72 8.12
C LEU A 95 -16.40 -22.20 8.01
N PHE A 96 -16.89 -22.79 9.11
CA PHE A 96 -17.40 -24.15 9.13
C PHE A 96 -18.80 -24.17 8.52
N PRO A 97 -19.00 -24.77 7.32
CA PRO A 97 -20.24 -24.62 6.56
C PRO A 97 -21.44 -25.34 7.21
N HIS A 98 -21.17 -26.34 8.04
CA HIS A 98 -22.17 -27.17 8.73
C HIS A 98 -22.59 -26.61 10.09
N MET A 99 -21.91 -25.57 10.59
CA MET A 99 -22.20 -24.93 11.87
C MET A 99 -23.04 -23.66 11.66
N SER A 100 -23.83 -23.28 12.68
CA SER A 100 -24.46 -21.96 12.72
C SER A 100 -23.40 -20.85 12.87
N ILE A 101 -23.77 -19.59 12.67
CA ILE A 101 -22.87 -18.44 12.87
C ILE A 101 -22.43 -18.36 14.34
N ILE A 102 -23.36 -18.53 15.28
CA ILE A 102 -23.03 -18.52 16.71
C ILE A 102 -22.12 -19.69 17.11
N ASP A 103 -22.29 -20.85 16.49
CA ASP A 103 -21.39 -21.99 16.69
C ASP A 103 -20.01 -21.75 16.08
N ASN A 104 -19.93 -21.13 14.90
CA ASN A 104 -18.67 -20.73 14.28
C ASN A 104 -17.86 -19.82 15.19
N VAL A 105 -18.49 -18.78 15.74
CA VAL A 105 -17.83 -17.80 16.63
C VAL A 105 -17.50 -18.43 17.99
N SER A 106 -18.43 -19.16 18.61
CA SER A 106 -18.20 -19.77 19.93
C SER A 106 -17.26 -20.99 19.93
N PHE A 107 -16.92 -21.55 18.76
CA PHE A 107 -16.11 -22.78 18.64
C PHE A 107 -14.79 -22.72 19.43
N GLY A 108 -14.02 -21.65 19.27
CA GLY A 108 -12.72 -21.47 19.95
C GLY A 108 -12.86 -21.40 21.47
N LEU A 109 -13.89 -20.69 21.94
CA LEU A 109 -14.22 -20.58 23.37
C LEU A 109 -14.63 -21.94 23.96
N LYS A 110 -15.50 -22.68 23.28
CA LYS A 110 -15.94 -24.03 23.67
C LYS A 110 -14.75 -24.99 23.77
N ARG A 111 -13.84 -24.96 22.79
CA ARG A 111 -12.62 -25.80 22.80
C ARG A 111 -11.70 -25.46 23.99
N ARG A 112 -11.60 -24.19 24.36
CA ARG A 112 -10.87 -23.72 25.54
C ARG A 112 -11.63 -23.92 26.86
N ARG A 113 -12.85 -24.47 26.81
CA ARG A 113 -13.75 -24.65 27.96
C ARG A 113 -13.98 -23.35 28.73
N ILE A 114 -14.14 -22.25 28.00
CA ILE A 114 -14.49 -20.96 28.57
C ILE A 114 -15.98 -20.96 28.90
N ASP A 115 -16.32 -20.55 30.12
CA ASP A 115 -17.71 -20.36 30.55
C ASP A 115 -18.39 -19.27 29.73
N ASP A 116 -19.70 -19.42 29.54
CA ASP A 116 -20.54 -18.53 28.72
C ASP A 116 -20.00 -18.28 27.30
N ALA A 117 -19.54 -19.36 26.65
CA ALA A 117 -19.03 -19.29 25.28
C ALA A 117 -20.03 -18.71 24.26
N GLN A 118 -21.34 -18.87 24.50
CA GLN A 118 -22.39 -18.34 23.63
C GLN A 118 -22.66 -16.86 23.90
N GLY A 119 -22.73 -16.42 25.16
CA GLY A 119 -22.88 -14.99 25.49
C GLY A 119 -21.74 -14.14 24.92
N LYS A 120 -20.49 -14.59 25.10
CA LYS A 120 -19.32 -13.92 24.50
C LYS A 120 -19.33 -13.93 22.96
N ALA A 121 -19.85 -14.99 22.35
CA ALA A 121 -20.00 -15.03 20.91
C ALA A 121 -21.08 -14.07 20.41
N HIS A 122 -22.17 -13.88 21.16
CA HIS A 122 -23.16 -12.82 20.89
C HIS A 122 -22.55 -11.43 21.03
N GLU A 123 -21.74 -11.16 22.06
CA GLU A 123 -21.00 -9.89 22.18
C GLU A 123 -20.11 -9.63 20.96
N ALA A 124 -19.32 -10.61 20.52
CA ALA A 124 -18.49 -10.47 19.32
C ALA A 124 -19.32 -10.28 18.03
N LEU A 125 -20.49 -10.92 17.94
CA LEU A 125 -21.40 -10.71 16.81
C LEU A 125 -22.07 -9.33 16.83
N LYS A 126 -22.28 -8.72 18.00
CA LYS A 126 -22.77 -7.34 18.13
C LYS A 126 -21.76 -6.32 17.63
N LEU A 127 -20.47 -6.52 17.92
CA LEU A 127 -19.38 -5.67 17.41
C LEU A 127 -19.34 -5.60 15.87
N VAL A 128 -19.76 -6.68 15.20
CA VAL A 128 -19.85 -6.74 13.73
C VAL A 128 -21.27 -6.58 13.21
N GLU A 129 -22.23 -6.21 14.08
CA GLU A 129 -23.65 -6.01 13.77
C GLU A 129 -24.40 -7.24 13.20
N LEU A 130 -23.91 -8.46 13.44
CA LEU A 130 -24.50 -9.70 12.90
C LEU A 130 -25.19 -10.58 13.94
N ASP A 131 -25.42 -10.06 15.15
CA ASP A 131 -26.08 -10.80 16.24
C ASP A 131 -27.46 -11.35 15.84
N HIS A 132 -28.22 -10.55 15.09
CA HIS A 132 -29.54 -10.91 14.56
C HIS A 132 -29.51 -12.07 13.54
N LEU A 133 -28.33 -12.44 13.01
CA LEU A 133 -28.13 -13.55 12.07
C LEU A 133 -27.46 -14.77 12.73
N ALA A 134 -27.28 -14.77 14.05
CA ALA A 134 -26.57 -15.80 14.83
C ALA A 134 -26.97 -17.26 14.50
N GLN A 135 -28.24 -17.51 14.18
CA GLN A 135 -28.77 -18.85 13.92
C GLN A 135 -28.63 -19.31 12.45
N ARG A 136 -28.21 -18.42 11.54
CA ARG A 136 -28.00 -18.78 10.13
C ARG A 136 -26.75 -19.65 9.97
N ARG A 137 -26.59 -20.25 8.79
CA ARG A 137 -25.37 -20.92 8.34
C ARG A 137 -24.62 -20.04 7.34
N PRO A 138 -23.30 -20.23 7.13
CA PRO A 138 -22.50 -19.40 6.22
C PRO A 138 -23.08 -19.25 4.81
N ALA A 139 -23.65 -20.33 4.24
CA ALA A 139 -24.25 -20.30 2.90
C ALA A 139 -25.49 -19.39 2.77
N GLN A 140 -26.05 -18.91 3.89
CA GLN A 140 -27.20 -17.99 3.93
C GLN A 140 -26.79 -16.51 4.10
N LEU A 141 -25.49 -16.23 4.03
CA LEU A 141 -24.91 -14.90 4.21
C LEU A 141 -24.23 -14.41 2.92
N SER A 142 -24.24 -13.09 2.71
CA SER A 142 -23.43 -12.46 1.66
C SER A 142 -21.92 -12.59 1.96
N GLY A 143 -21.06 -12.34 0.97
CA GLY A 143 -19.60 -12.41 1.15
C GLY A 143 -19.08 -11.51 2.28
N GLY A 144 -19.54 -10.26 2.34
CA GLY A 144 -19.15 -9.32 3.41
C GLY A 144 -19.68 -9.73 4.79
N GLN A 145 -20.90 -10.30 4.85
CA GLN A 145 -21.41 -10.87 6.10
C GLN A 145 -20.57 -12.07 6.56
N GLN A 146 -20.13 -12.95 5.65
CA GLN A 146 -19.24 -14.06 5.99
C GLN A 146 -17.88 -13.55 6.52
N GLN A 147 -17.32 -12.51 5.90
CA GLN A 147 -16.08 -11.89 6.37
C GLN A 147 -16.24 -11.31 7.78
N ARG A 148 -17.31 -10.55 8.04
CA ARG A 148 -17.64 -10.04 9.39
C ARG A 148 -17.76 -11.17 10.42
N VAL A 149 -18.35 -12.31 10.06
CA VAL A 149 -18.37 -13.50 10.94
C VAL A 149 -16.97 -14.06 11.17
N ALA A 150 -16.13 -14.12 10.14
CA ALA A 150 -14.75 -14.60 10.28
C ALA A 150 -13.92 -13.69 11.20
N LEU A 151 -14.13 -12.37 11.10
CA LEU A 151 -13.55 -11.38 12.00
C LEU A 151 -14.06 -11.57 13.42
N ALA A 152 -15.38 -11.67 13.64
CA ALA A 152 -15.98 -11.95 14.94
C ALA A 152 -15.37 -13.21 15.60
N ARG A 153 -15.21 -14.29 14.81
CA ARG A 153 -14.58 -15.53 15.26
C ARG A 153 -13.11 -15.34 15.63
N ALA A 154 -12.40 -14.45 14.95
CA ALA A 154 -11.00 -14.18 15.23
C ALA A 154 -10.82 -13.26 16.46
N ILE A 155 -11.71 -12.29 16.68
CA ILE A 155 -11.63 -11.38 17.83
C ILE A 155 -12.19 -11.97 19.13
N VAL A 156 -13.12 -12.92 19.07
CA VAL A 156 -13.82 -13.46 20.26
C VAL A 156 -12.87 -14.06 21.31
N ASN A 157 -11.74 -14.61 20.87
CA ASN A 157 -10.72 -15.17 21.76
C ASN A 157 -9.74 -14.12 22.30
N ARG A 158 -9.94 -12.85 21.96
CA ARG A 158 -9.09 -11.69 22.28
C ARG A 158 -7.59 -11.99 22.10
N PRO A 159 -7.15 -12.29 20.87
CA PRO A 159 -5.74 -12.52 20.61
C PRO A 159 -4.93 -11.25 20.87
N ALA A 160 -3.64 -11.41 21.15
CA ALA A 160 -2.72 -10.29 21.28
C ALA A 160 -2.47 -9.59 19.94
N LEU A 161 -2.51 -10.37 18.84
CA LEU A 161 -2.30 -9.91 17.47
C LEU A 161 -3.31 -10.60 16.54
N LEU A 162 -3.94 -9.81 15.66
CA LEU A 162 -4.80 -10.30 14.59
C LEU A 162 -4.05 -10.24 13.26
N LEU A 163 -4.00 -11.36 12.56
CA LEU A 163 -3.35 -11.49 11.25
C LEU A 163 -4.42 -11.53 10.16
N LEU A 164 -4.32 -10.64 9.18
CA LEU A 164 -5.25 -10.57 8.05
C LEU A 164 -4.48 -10.87 6.75
N ASP A 165 -4.85 -11.96 6.07
CA ASP A 165 -4.19 -12.39 4.82
C ASP A 165 -5.13 -12.14 3.63
N GLU A 166 -4.95 -11.01 2.95
CA GLU A 166 -5.78 -10.52 1.84
C GLU A 166 -7.30 -10.66 2.08
N PRO A 167 -7.82 -10.21 3.25
CA PRO A 167 -9.20 -10.48 3.67
C PRO A 167 -10.26 -9.84 2.76
N LEU A 168 -9.89 -8.88 1.91
CA LEU A 168 -10.78 -8.04 1.11
C LEU A 168 -10.74 -8.36 -0.40
N GLY A 169 -9.80 -9.21 -0.85
CA GLY A 169 -9.54 -9.43 -2.28
C GLY A 169 -10.70 -10.08 -3.04
N ALA A 170 -11.60 -10.79 -2.37
CA ALA A 170 -12.74 -11.48 -2.99
C ALA A 170 -14.02 -10.63 -3.09
N LEU A 171 -14.01 -9.37 -2.63
CA LEU A 171 -15.20 -8.51 -2.57
C LEU A 171 -15.29 -7.56 -3.76
N ASP A 172 -16.51 -7.18 -4.13
CA ASP A 172 -16.74 -6.08 -5.08
C ASP A 172 -16.32 -4.73 -4.50
N LEU A 173 -16.09 -3.73 -5.37
CA LEU A 173 -15.54 -2.43 -4.97
C LEU A 173 -16.37 -1.70 -3.91
N LYS A 174 -17.71 -1.74 -4.00
CA LYS A 174 -18.58 -1.02 -3.05
C LYS A 174 -18.49 -1.66 -1.67
N LEU A 175 -18.59 -2.98 -1.62
CA LEU A 175 -18.49 -3.72 -0.38
C LEU A 175 -17.08 -3.66 0.22
N ARG A 176 -16.05 -3.68 -0.62
CA ARG A 176 -14.65 -3.54 -0.19
C ARG A 176 -14.42 -2.24 0.57
N ARG A 177 -14.82 -1.09 -0.01
CA ARG A 177 -14.69 0.23 0.65
C ARG A 177 -15.44 0.32 1.96
N GLN A 178 -16.65 -0.22 1.99
CA GLN A 178 -17.42 -0.29 3.24
C GLN A 178 -16.67 -1.11 4.30
N MET A 179 -16.16 -2.29 3.93
CA MET A 179 -15.44 -3.17 4.86
C MET A 179 -14.11 -2.58 5.33
N GLN A 180 -13.42 -1.77 4.52
CA GLN A 180 -12.19 -1.06 4.93
C GLN A 180 -12.47 -0.12 6.12
N LEU A 181 -13.51 0.70 6.00
CA LEU A 181 -13.92 1.62 7.08
C LEU A 181 -14.31 0.85 8.35
N GLU A 182 -15.07 -0.24 8.19
CA GLU A 182 -15.50 -1.06 9.32
C GLU A 182 -14.34 -1.76 10.02
N LEU A 183 -13.36 -2.28 9.27
CA LEU A 183 -12.18 -2.91 9.85
C LEU A 183 -11.37 -1.93 10.70
N LYS A 184 -11.23 -0.67 10.24
CA LYS A 184 -10.57 0.38 11.01
C LYS A 184 -11.33 0.68 12.31
N THR A 185 -12.64 0.91 12.22
CA THR A 185 -13.49 1.17 13.40
C THR A 185 -13.43 0.01 14.41
N ILE A 186 -13.51 -1.23 13.95
CA ILE A 186 -13.43 -2.41 14.83
C ILE A 186 -12.05 -2.50 15.49
N GLN A 187 -10.98 -2.20 14.75
CA GLN A 187 -9.64 -2.19 15.32
C GLN A 187 -9.50 -1.15 16.42
N GLU A 188 -10.02 0.07 16.20
CA GLU A 188 -10.03 1.14 17.19
C GLU A 188 -10.87 0.80 18.43
N GLU A 189 -12.04 0.18 18.25
CA GLU A 189 -12.93 -0.20 19.36
C GLU A 189 -12.36 -1.35 20.22
N VAL A 190 -11.72 -2.35 19.58
CA VAL A 190 -11.18 -3.52 20.30
C VAL A 190 -9.75 -3.28 20.81
N GLY A 191 -8.98 -2.37 20.19
CA GLY A 191 -7.63 -2.00 20.61
C GLY A 191 -6.58 -3.09 20.43
N LEU A 192 -6.82 -4.07 19.54
CA LEU A 192 -5.85 -5.12 19.22
C LEU A 192 -4.85 -4.63 18.16
N THR A 193 -3.67 -5.25 18.15
CA THR A 193 -2.69 -5.04 17.08
C THR A 193 -3.13 -5.81 15.84
N PHE A 194 -3.13 -5.17 14.68
CA PHE A 194 -3.48 -5.78 13.40
C PHE A 194 -2.25 -5.82 12.49
N LEU A 195 -1.96 -6.99 11.91
CA LEU A 195 -1.02 -7.13 10.79
C LEU A 195 -1.82 -7.53 9.55
N HIS A 196 -2.00 -6.57 8.64
CA HIS A 196 -2.73 -6.72 7.39
C HIS A 196 -1.77 -6.92 6.23
N VAL A 197 -1.91 -8.03 5.50
CA VAL A 197 -1.18 -8.28 4.27
C VAL A 197 -2.12 -8.01 3.09
N THR A 198 -1.67 -7.12 2.20
CA THR A 198 -2.41 -6.82 0.97
C THR A 198 -1.46 -6.52 -0.18
N HIS A 199 -1.96 -6.65 -1.41
CA HIS A 199 -1.33 -6.12 -2.62
C HIS A 199 -2.04 -4.86 -3.12
N ASP A 200 -3.18 -4.49 -2.52
CA ASP A 200 -3.96 -3.30 -2.87
C ASP A 200 -3.41 -2.08 -2.11
N GLN A 201 -3.02 -1.05 -2.87
CA GLN A 201 -2.45 0.18 -2.33
C GLN A 201 -3.50 1.03 -1.63
N GLU A 202 -4.73 1.12 -2.17
CA GLU A 202 -5.82 1.91 -1.58
C GLU A 202 -6.15 1.37 -0.18
N GLU A 203 -6.17 0.06 -0.01
CA GLU A 203 -6.34 -0.61 1.28
C GLU A 203 -5.27 -0.21 2.32
N ALA A 204 -3.99 -0.30 1.95
CA ALA A 204 -2.91 0.04 2.85
C ALA A 204 -2.92 1.52 3.22
N MET A 205 -3.22 2.40 2.26
CA MET A 205 -3.19 3.85 2.47
C MET A 205 -4.37 4.37 3.30
N THR A 206 -5.53 3.71 3.26
CA THR A 206 -6.73 4.16 3.98
C THR A 206 -6.86 3.61 5.39
N MET A 207 -6.35 2.40 5.66
CA MET A 207 -6.59 1.73 6.95
C MET A 207 -5.40 1.78 7.91
N ALA A 208 -4.17 1.77 7.38
CA ALA A 208 -2.99 1.53 8.19
C ALA A 208 -2.48 2.79 8.89
N ASP A 209 -2.04 2.64 10.13
CA ASP A 209 -1.26 3.67 10.83
C ASP A 209 0.19 3.67 10.32
N THR A 210 0.69 2.50 9.90
CA THR A 210 2.02 2.33 9.34
C THR A 210 1.97 1.29 8.23
N VAL A 211 2.59 1.61 7.11
CA VAL A 211 2.75 0.71 5.97
C VAL A 211 4.22 0.36 5.83
N ALA A 212 4.55 -0.91 5.62
CA ALA A 212 5.86 -1.34 5.15
C ALA A 212 5.74 -1.85 3.71
N VAL A 213 6.47 -1.21 2.80
CA VAL A 213 6.60 -1.63 1.41
C VAL A 213 7.73 -2.64 1.32
N MET A 214 7.40 -3.87 0.94
CA MET A 214 8.34 -4.96 0.74
C MET A 214 8.69 -5.15 -0.73
N ASN A 215 9.95 -5.44 -1.00
CA ASN A 215 10.43 -5.87 -2.31
C ASN A 215 11.50 -6.95 -2.12
N LYS A 216 11.47 -7.98 -2.97
CA LYS A 216 12.48 -9.06 -2.99
C LYS A 216 12.84 -9.64 -1.60
N GLY A 217 11.89 -9.71 -0.66
CA GLY A 217 12.12 -10.28 0.67
C GLY A 217 12.72 -9.33 1.71
N ALA A 218 12.78 -8.03 1.43
CA ALA A 218 13.22 -6.97 2.34
C ALA A 218 12.21 -5.82 2.40
N ILE A 219 12.27 -4.98 3.44
CA ILE A 219 11.51 -3.73 3.52
C ILE A 219 12.30 -2.64 2.77
N GLU A 220 11.69 -2.04 1.75
CA GLU A 220 12.24 -0.90 1.00
C GLU A 220 12.05 0.41 1.76
N GLN A 221 10.84 0.60 2.29
CA GLN A 221 10.48 1.78 3.06
C GLN A 221 9.32 1.45 4.00
N MET A 222 9.29 2.10 5.15
CA MET A 222 8.22 1.98 6.13
C MET A 222 7.95 3.35 6.75
N GLY A 223 6.68 3.66 6.97
CA GLY A 223 6.26 4.94 7.53
C GLY A 223 4.75 5.10 7.51
N ALA A 224 4.27 6.29 7.84
CA ALA A 224 2.86 6.64 7.69
C ALA A 224 2.48 6.64 6.19
N PRO A 225 1.25 6.24 5.82
CA PRO A 225 0.76 6.26 4.44
C PRO A 225 1.09 7.54 3.66
N GLU A 226 0.76 8.69 4.25
CA GLU A 226 0.95 10.00 3.62
C GLU A 226 2.44 10.31 3.38
N GLU A 227 3.31 10.00 4.35
CA GLU A 227 4.75 10.20 4.23
C GLU A 227 5.33 9.32 3.10
N LEU A 228 4.93 8.05 3.02
CA LEU A 228 5.40 7.15 1.97
C LEU A 228 4.97 7.61 0.56
N TYR A 229 3.77 8.16 0.45
CA TYR A 229 3.23 8.65 -0.80
C TYR A 229 3.90 9.95 -1.26
N GLU A 230 4.04 10.90 -0.33
CA GLU A 230 4.60 12.24 -0.58
C GLU A 230 6.13 12.25 -0.66
N LEU A 231 6.80 11.36 0.07
CA LEU A 231 8.27 11.28 0.22
C LEU A 231 8.78 9.85 -0.02
N PRO A 232 8.59 9.28 -1.22
CA PRO A 232 9.19 8.00 -1.55
C PRO A 232 10.73 8.13 -1.58
N ARG A 233 11.43 7.14 -1.03
CA ARG A 233 12.90 7.12 -0.98
C ARG A 233 13.54 6.53 -2.22
N THR A 234 12.85 5.63 -2.91
CA THR A 234 13.36 4.92 -4.11
C THR A 234 12.36 5.01 -5.25
N ALA A 235 12.83 4.85 -6.49
CA ALA A 235 11.98 4.83 -7.68
C ALA A 235 10.97 3.68 -7.62
N PHE A 236 11.36 2.55 -7.02
CA PHE A 236 10.44 1.44 -6.76
C PHE A 236 9.26 1.89 -5.91
N VAL A 237 9.48 2.50 -4.73
CA VAL A 237 8.39 2.96 -3.85
C VAL A 237 7.57 4.06 -4.53
N ALA A 238 8.23 4.98 -5.23
CA ALA A 238 7.57 6.06 -5.95
C ALA A 238 6.57 5.55 -7.00
N ASN A 239 6.94 4.53 -7.77
CA ASN A 239 6.09 3.94 -8.82
C ASN A 239 5.15 2.86 -8.30
N PHE A 240 5.49 2.22 -7.18
CA PHE A 240 4.70 1.14 -6.60
C PHE A 240 3.54 1.65 -5.74
N LEU A 241 3.63 2.83 -5.12
CA LEU A 241 2.51 3.41 -4.33
C LEU A 241 1.57 4.31 -5.13
N GLY A 242 1.88 4.54 -6.41
CA GLY A 242 1.11 5.39 -7.30
C GLY A 242 1.91 5.77 -8.54
N LYS A 243 1.27 6.44 -9.50
CA LYS A 243 1.96 7.00 -10.66
C LYS A 243 2.89 8.14 -10.22
N SER A 244 4.05 8.26 -10.87
CA SER A 244 5.00 9.36 -10.66
C SER A 244 5.59 9.81 -11.99
N ASN A 245 5.81 11.11 -12.15
CA ASN A 245 6.69 11.63 -13.18
C ASN A 245 8.10 11.70 -12.59
N LEU A 246 9.03 10.93 -13.12
CA LEU A 246 10.41 10.89 -12.66
C LEU A 246 11.34 11.48 -13.72
N PHE A 247 12.29 12.28 -13.28
CA PHE A 247 13.23 13.03 -14.10
C PHE A 247 14.63 12.79 -13.58
N THR A 248 15.52 12.30 -14.43
CA THR A 248 16.92 12.07 -14.09
C THR A 248 17.79 13.13 -14.74
N GLY A 249 18.71 13.69 -13.97
CA GLY A 249 19.62 14.72 -14.47
C GLY A 249 20.74 15.05 -13.49
N ASP A 250 21.71 15.84 -13.97
CA ASP A 250 22.80 16.32 -13.12
C ASP A 250 22.32 17.48 -12.24
N VAL A 251 22.75 17.46 -10.98
CA VAL A 251 22.53 18.60 -10.08
C VAL A 251 23.35 19.79 -10.57
N THR A 252 22.66 20.85 -10.97
CA THR A 252 23.27 22.11 -11.47
C THR A 252 23.31 23.22 -10.44
N GLY A 253 22.56 23.07 -9.33
CA GLY A 253 22.58 24.03 -8.23
C GLY A 253 22.02 23.45 -6.95
N THR A 254 22.61 23.83 -5.82
CA THR A 254 22.13 23.46 -4.49
C THR A 254 22.19 24.69 -3.60
N THR A 255 21.10 24.96 -2.90
CA THR A 255 20.99 25.98 -1.86
C THR A 255 20.62 25.32 -0.52
N SER A 256 20.52 26.11 0.54
CA SER A 256 20.03 25.60 1.84
C SER A 256 18.58 25.09 1.79
N THR A 257 17.80 25.50 0.80
CA THR A 257 16.35 25.21 0.72
C THR A 257 15.95 24.45 -0.54
N SER A 258 16.77 24.41 -1.58
CA SER A 258 16.44 23.75 -2.83
C SER A 258 17.63 23.05 -3.51
N VAL A 259 17.30 22.04 -4.31
CA VAL A 259 18.18 21.34 -5.26
C VAL A 259 17.61 21.53 -6.66
N THR A 260 18.42 21.98 -7.61
CA THR A 260 18.06 22.11 -9.02
C THR A 260 18.81 21.07 -9.85
N VAL A 261 18.05 20.37 -10.68
CA VAL A 261 18.49 19.30 -11.57
C VAL A 261 18.26 19.74 -13.02
N ASP A 262 19.21 19.46 -13.91
CA ASP A 262 19.03 19.59 -15.35
C ASP A 262 18.64 18.25 -15.97
N ALA A 263 17.36 18.10 -16.30
CA ALA A 263 16.80 16.93 -16.94
C ALA A 263 16.63 17.21 -18.45
N GLY A 264 17.65 16.88 -19.24
CA GLY A 264 17.61 17.00 -20.70
C GLY A 264 17.42 18.44 -21.19
N GLY A 265 18.10 19.40 -20.59
CA GLY A 265 18.03 20.83 -20.91
C GLY A 265 16.95 21.59 -20.13
N ASN A 266 16.20 20.91 -19.26
CA ASN A 266 15.11 21.47 -18.49
C ASN A 266 15.46 21.54 -17.00
N ARG A 267 15.33 22.73 -16.42
CA ARG A 267 15.63 22.96 -14.99
C ARG A 267 14.44 22.56 -14.12
N ILE A 268 14.66 21.60 -13.24
CA ILE A 268 13.68 21.14 -12.27
C ILE A 268 14.23 21.33 -10.86
N THR A 269 13.48 22.05 -10.02
CA THR A 269 13.87 22.37 -8.66
C THR A 269 12.96 21.68 -7.66
N VAL A 270 13.55 21.07 -6.63
CA VAL A 270 12.85 20.43 -5.52
C VAL A 270 13.42 20.94 -4.18
N PRO A 271 12.68 20.83 -3.06
CA PRO A 271 13.18 21.27 -1.76
C PRO A 271 14.28 20.34 -1.26
N THR A 272 15.34 20.90 -0.67
CA THR A 272 16.45 20.11 -0.10
C THR A 272 15.96 19.13 0.98
N SER A 273 14.92 19.51 1.73
CA SER A 273 14.29 18.66 2.76
C SER A 273 13.51 17.47 2.20
N ARG A 274 13.12 17.51 0.91
CA ARG A 274 12.38 16.44 0.22
C ARG A 274 13.25 15.62 -0.74
N ALA A 275 14.55 15.90 -0.79
CA ALA A 275 15.51 15.20 -1.65
C ALA A 275 16.49 14.37 -0.81
N GLN A 276 16.66 13.10 -1.16
CA GLN A 276 17.62 12.21 -0.49
C GLN A 276 19.07 12.44 -0.95
N ARG A 277 19.27 12.92 -2.18
CA ARG A 277 20.57 13.21 -2.78
C ARG A 277 20.63 14.62 -3.33
N HIS A 278 21.76 15.31 -3.09
CA HIS A 278 21.93 16.73 -3.45
C HIS A 278 23.10 17.01 -4.39
N GLN A 279 23.76 15.97 -4.94
CA GLN A 279 24.92 16.10 -5.82
C GLN A 279 24.99 14.97 -6.85
N GLY A 280 25.63 15.26 -7.99
CA GLY A 280 25.83 14.32 -9.10
C GLY A 280 24.54 14.06 -9.87
N LEU A 281 24.44 12.87 -10.47
CA LEU A 281 23.25 12.41 -11.17
C LEU A 281 22.17 11.99 -10.17
N VAL A 282 21.01 12.65 -10.20
CA VAL A 282 19.90 12.47 -9.24
C VAL A 282 18.57 12.31 -9.98
N THR A 283 17.69 11.47 -9.44
CA THR A 283 16.31 11.36 -9.89
C THR A 283 15.40 12.19 -8.98
N VAL A 284 14.64 13.11 -9.57
CA VAL A 284 13.59 13.88 -8.91
C VAL A 284 12.23 13.54 -9.51
N GLY A 285 11.16 13.78 -8.77
CA GLY A 285 9.82 13.48 -9.27
C GLY A 285 8.73 14.36 -8.70
N VAL A 286 7.57 14.27 -9.35
CA VAL A 286 6.32 14.91 -8.94
C VAL A 286 5.15 13.99 -9.28
N ARG A 287 4.13 13.99 -8.43
CA ARG A 287 2.92 13.20 -8.66
C ARG A 287 2.03 13.85 -9.74
N PRO A 288 1.37 13.07 -10.62
CA PRO A 288 0.53 13.60 -11.70
C PRO A 288 -0.56 14.58 -11.24
N GLU A 289 -1.14 14.37 -10.06
CA GLU A 289 -2.19 15.22 -9.48
C GLU A 289 -1.68 16.54 -8.89
N LYS A 290 -0.36 16.73 -8.83
CA LYS A 290 0.29 18.00 -8.45
C LYS A 290 0.74 18.81 -9.66
N VAL A 291 0.53 18.29 -10.87
CA VAL A 291 0.90 18.96 -12.13
C VAL A 291 -0.32 19.66 -12.72
N ALA A 292 -0.16 20.93 -13.04
CA ALA A 292 -1.14 21.73 -13.74
C ALA A 292 -0.82 21.79 -15.24
N LEU A 293 -1.88 21.77 -16.06
CA LEU A 293 -1.81 21.88 -17.52
C LEU A 293 -2.29 23.27 -17.96
N HIS A 294 -1.54 23.91 -18.85
CA HIS A 294 -1.81 25.27 -19.34
C HIS A 294 -1.75 25.33 -20.86
N LEU A 295 -2.62 26.14 -21.47
CA LEU A 295 -2.62 26.40 -22.93
C LEU A 295 -1.60 27.48 -23.33
N GLU A 296 -1.21 28.33 -22.38
CA GLU A 296 -0.24 29.40 -22.55
C GLU A 296 0.87 29.25 -21.51
N GLN A 297 2.07 29.78 -21.79
CA GLN A 297 3.19 29.73 -20.85
C GLN A 297 2.82 30.48 -19.56
N PRO A 298 2.83 29.81 -18.40
CA PRO A 298 2.61 30.48 -17.12
C PRO A 298 3.72 31.50 -16.83
N ALA A 299 3.42 32.51 -16.03
CA ALA A 299 4.44 33.44 -15.55
C ALA A 299 5.51 32.70 -14.74
N GLU A 300 6.78 32.99 -15.02
CA GLU A 300 7.91 32.43 -14.29
C GLU A 300 7.94 32.97 -12.86
N THR A 301 7.97 32.06 -11.90
CA THR A 301 8.12 32.35 -10.47
C THR A 301 9.16 31.41 -9.86
N ALA A 302 9.88 31.87 -8.83
CA ALA A 302 10.97 31.11 -8.23
C ALA A 302 10.51 29.85 -7.47
N ASP A 303 9.22 29.79 -7.11
CA ASP A 303 8.56 28.73 -6.37
C ASP A 303 7.87 27.70 -7.28
N ARG A 304 8.03 27.81 -8.61
CA ARG A 304 7.34 26.95 -9.58
C ARG A 304 8.29 26.39 -10.63
N ASN A 305 8.12 25.10 -10.91
CA ASN A 305 8.70 24.46 -12.08
C ASN A 305 7.74 24.63 -13.27
N ILE A 306 8.28 24.99 -14.43
CA ILE A 306 7.54 25.14 -15.67
C ILE A 306 8.29 24.38 -16.76
N LEU A 307 7.62 23.48 -17.46
CA LEU A 307 8.16 22.76 -18.61
C LEU A 307 7.28 22.99 -19.84
N GLY A 308 7.93 23.12 -21.00
CA GLY A 308 7.26 23.26 -22.29
C GLY A 308 8.07 24.10 -23.28
N PRO A 309 7.51 24.34 -24.48
CA PRO A 309 6.22 23.80 -24.93
C PRO A 309 6.28 22.28 -25.13
N GLY A 310 5.19 21.60 -24.78
CA GLY A 310 4.99 20.17 -24.98
C GLY A 310 3.74 19.89 -25.81
N ARG A 311 3.54 18.63 -26.21
CA ARG A 311 2.38 18.20 -27.00
C ARG A 311 1.56 17.14 -26.30
N VAL A 312 0.24 17.33 -26.24
CA VAL A 312 -0.69 16.30 -25.74
C VAL A 312 -0.71 15.12 -26.71
N ILE A 313 -0.35 13.93 -26.24
CA ILE A 313 -0.35 12.70 -27.04
C ILE A 313 -1.45 11.72 -26.65
N ASP A 314 -2.06 11.88 -25.47
CA ASP A 314 -3.23 11.10 -25.06
C ASP A 314 -4.12 11.90 -24.10
N VAL A 315 -5.42 11.65 -24.17
CA VAL A 315 -6.44 12.23 -23.30
C VAL A 315 -7.43 11.13 -22.90
N SER A 316 -7.41 10.75 -21.63
CA SER A 316 -8.20 9.66 -21.09
C SER A 316 -9.20 10.17 -20.04
N PHE A 317 -10.50 10.11 -20.34
CA PHE A 317 -11.56 10.53 -19.42
C PHE A 317 -11.91 9.41 -18.42
N ALA A 318 -11.78 9.70 -17.13
CA ALA A 318 -12.02 8.76 -16.03
C ALA A 318 -13.21 9.16 -15.13
N GLY A 319 -14.18 9.89 -15.68
CA GLY A 319 -15.37 10.33 -14.94
C GLY A 319 -15.11 11.58 -14.09
N VAL A 320 -14.50 11.42 -12.92
CA VAL A 320 -14.21 12.54 -11.98
C VAL A 320 -12.96 13.33 -12.35
N SER A 321 -12.14 12.77 -13.24
CA SER A 321 -10.90 13.36 -13.72
C SER A 321 -10.66 13.04 -15.19
N THR A 322 -9.72 13.77 -15.76
CA THR A 322 -9.13 13.49 -17.07
C THR A 322 -7.62 13.32 -16.87
N GLU A 323 -7.09 12.21 -17.36
CA GLU A 323 -5.65 11.97 -17.43
C GLU A 323 -5.12 12.45 -18.78
N TYR A 324 -4.00 13.19 -18.75
CA TYR A 324 -3.28 13.62 -19.94
C TYR A 324 -1.91 12.98 -19.97
N ILE A 325 -1.44 12.65 -21.17
CA ILE A 325 -0.03 12.36 -21.41
C ILE A 325 0.52 13.45 -22.34
N VAL A 326 1.55 14.15 -21.89
CA VAL A 326 2.21 15.24 -22.63
C VAL A 326 3.65 14.85 -22.94
N ALA A 327 4.04 14.90 -24.21
CA ALA A 327 5.43 14.74 -24.63
C ALA A 327 6.14 16.10 -24.60
N ILE A 328 7.24 16.20 -23.85
CA ILE A 328 8.06 17.40 -23.75
C ILE A 328 9.47 17.09 -24.28
N PRO A 329 10.00 17.89 -25.21
CA PRO A 329 11.36 17.73 -25.72
C PRO A 329 12.41 17.70 -24.60
N GLY A 330 13.35 16.74 -24.68
CA GLY A 330 14.42 16.55 -23.68
C GLY A 330 13.99 15.81 -22.40
N VAL A 331 12.71 15.84 -22.05
CA VAL A 331 12.18 15.24 -20.79
C VAL A 331 11.46 13.91 -21.04
N GLY A 332 10.80 13.75 -22.20
CA GLY A 332 9.98 12.58 -22.51
C GLY A 332 8.50 12.80 -22.19
N THR A 333 7.79 11.76 -21.73
CA THR A 333 6.35 11.84 -21.46
C THR A 333 6.03 12.12 -20.00
N ILE A 334 5.16 13.09 -19.75
CA ILE A 334 4.62 13.45 -18.42
C ILE A 334 3.15 13.09 -18.36
N SER A 335 2.76 12.40 -17.28
CA SER A 335 1.36 12.13 -16.94
C SER A 335 0.81 13.22 -16.02
N ILE A 336 -0.41 13.65 -16.29
CA ILE A 336 -1.09 14.71 -15.53
C ILE A 336 -2.47 14.22 -15.17
N PHE A 337 -2.86 14.42 -13.92
CA PHE A 337 -4.22 14.18 -13.46
C PHE A 337 -4.92 15.52 -13.25
N SER A 338 -5.99 15.77 -14.00
CA SER A 338 -6.81 16.98 -13.85
C SER A 338 -8.21 16.62 -13.37
N GLN A 339 -8.68 17.24 -12.29
CA GLN A 339 -10.06 17.11 -11.86
C GLN A 339 -11.01 17.76 -12.88
N ASN A 340 -12.13 17.09 -13.18
CA ASN A 340 -13.12 17.62 -14.11
C ASN A 340 -13.99 18.69 -13.41
N MET A 341 -13.53 19.93 -13.43
CA MET A 341 -14.23 21.09 -12.84
C MET A 341 -15.22 21.76 -13.80
N GLY A 342 -15.10 21.49 -15.11
CA GLY A 342 -15.94 22.03 -16.17
C GLY A 342 -16.31 20.97 -17.21
N PHE A 343 -17.07 21.36 -18.22
CA PHE A 343 -17.42 20.45 -19.31
C PHE A 343 -16.28 20.37 -20.33
N GLY A 344 -15.81 19.14 -20.59
CA GLY A 344 -14.79 18.86 -21.59
C GLY A 344 -13.36 18.96 -21.05
N PRO A 345 -12.39 18.44 -21.83
CA PRO A 345 -10.99 18.44 -21.43
C PRO A 345 -10.39 19.86 -21.54
N VAL A 346 -9.42 20.15 -20.67
CA VAL A 346 -8.64 21.40 -20.69
C VAL A 346 -7.91 21.59 -22.02
N ALA A 347 -7.40 20.51 -22.59
CA ALA A 347 -6.73 20.47 -23.89
C ALA A 347 -7.15 19.21 -24.68
N THR A 348 -7.02 19.26 -26.01
CA THR A 348 -7.27 18.10 -26.88
C THR A 348 -5.96 17.43 -27.29
N GLU A 349 -6.04 16.19 -27.76
CA GLU A 349 -4.90 15.51 -28.39
C GLU A 349 -4.29 16.38 -29.51
N GLY A 350 -2.96 16.42 -29.57
CA GLY A 350 -2.19 17.24 -30.52
C GLY A 350 -1.99 18.70 -30.13
N ALA A 351 -2.68 19.20 -29.09
CA ALA A 351 -2.52 20.57 -28.63
C ALA A 351 -1.11 20.81 -28.05
N GLU A 352 -0.58 22.02 -28.31
CA GLU A 352 0.61 22.51 -27.65
C GLU A 352 0.23 23.07 -26.27
N VAL A 353 0.99 22.68 -25.24
CA VAL A 353 0.66 22.95 -23.84
C VAL A 353 1.93 23.17 -23.02
N TRP A 354 1.75 23.83 -21.89
CA TRP A 354 2.76 23.99 -20.85
C TRP A 354 2.33 23.24 -19.60
N VAL A 355 3.28 22.74 -18.83
CA VAL A 355 3.01 22.07 -17.55
C VAL A 355 3.73 22.79 -16.44
N SER A 356 3.13 22.83 -15.26
CA SER A 356 3.76 23.42 -14.10
C SER A 356 3.41 22.73 -12.80
N TRP A 357 4.29 22.82 -11.81
CA TRP A 357 4.00 22.42 -10.44
C TRP A 357 4.84 23.26 -9.48
N ASP A 358 4.33 23.46 -8.27
CA ASP A 358 5.07 24.17 -7.23
C ASP A 358 6.27 23.33 -6.77
N VAL A 359 7.39 23.99 -6.49
CA VAL A 359 8.64 23.35 -6.07
C VAL A 359 8.40 22.44 -4.86
N GLU A 360 7.54 22.84 -3.92
CA GLU A 360 7.23 22.06 -2.71
C GLU A 360 6.60 20.68 -2.95
N HIS A 361 6.01 20.45 -4.14
CA HIS A 361 5.44 19.17 -4.53
C HIS A 361 6.49 18.19 -5.08
N GLY A 362 7.70 18.68 -5.35
CA GLY A 362 8.81 17.84 -5.82
C GLY A 362 9.43 17.01 -4.70
N PHE A 363 9.89 15.82 -5.05
CA PHE A 363 10.70 14.95 -4.19
C PHE A 363 11.95 14.46 -4.94
N GLY A 364 13.00 14.08 -4.21
CA GLY A 364 14.24 13.55 -4.77
C GLY A 364 14.60 12.20 -4.17
N LEU A 365 15.01 11.26 -5.00
CA LEU A 365 15.21 9.85 -4.64
C LEU A 365 16.66 9.53 -4.22
N ALA A 366 16.81 8.42 -3.49
CA ALA A 366 18.09 7.96 -2.95
C ALA A 366 18.85 7.02 -3.89
N ASP A 367 18.11 6.25 -4.70
CA ASP A 367 18.69 5.30 -5.63
C ASP A 367 19.47 6.00 -6.76
N GLU A 368 20.50 5.30 -7.26
CA GLU A 368 21.08 5.67 -8.53
C GLU A 368 20.04 5.47 -9.62
N PRO A 369 20.03 6.32 -10.67
CA PRO A 369 19.05 6.18 -11.72
C PRO A 369 19.21 4.80 -12.36
N ASP A 370 18.21 3.96 -12.16
CA ASP A 370 18.18 2.65 -12.77
C ASP A 370 18.03 2.85 -14.28
N GLU A 371 18.97 2.34 -15.09
CA GLU A 371 18.86 2.31 -16.56
C GLU A 371 17.55 1.61 -17.00
N SER A 372 16.94 0.82 -16.09
CA SER A 372 15.76 0.00 -16.37
C SER A 372 14.41 0.60 -15.95
N SER A 373 14.32 1.86 -15.49
CA SER A 373 13.04 2.54 -15.25
C SER A 373 12.37 3.04 -16.55
N ARG A 374 12.26 2.17 -17.55
CA ARG A 374 11.26 2.23 -18.63
C ARG A 374 10.36 1.00 -18.50
N PHE A 375 9.82 0.72 -17.32
CA PHE A 375 8.81 -0.33 -17.24
C PHE A 375 7.52 0.18 -17.88
N PRO A 376 7.01 -0.50 -18.91
CA PRO A 376 5.72 -0.17 -19.51
C PRO A 376 4.66 -0.35 -18.43
N ALA A 377 3.70 0.56 -18.40
CA ALA A 377 2.47 0.42 -17.61
C ALA A 377 1.90 -0.99 -17.81
N ASP A 378 1.35 -1.56 -16.74
CA ASP A 378 0.75 -2.89 -16.66
C ASP A 378 0.25 -3.41 -18.02
N ALA A 379 0.95 -4.43 -18.52
CA ALA A 379 0.61 -5.11 -19.75
C ALA A 379 -0.58 -6.04 -19.50
N ASP A 380 -1.78 -5.49 -19.37
CA ASP A 380 -3.02 -6.27 -19.50
C ASP A 380 -4.24 -5.50 -20.04
N THR A 381 -4.11 -4.26 -20.55
CA THR A 381 -5.25 -3.63 -21.28
C THR A 381 -4.94 -2.63 -22.39
N GLN A 382 -3.77 -2.63 -23.05
CA GLN A 382 -3.55 -1.70 -24.18
C GLN A 382 -2.66 -2.26 -25.29
N SER A 383 -3.25 -2.88 -26.32
CA SER A 383 -2.50 -3.38 -27.50
C SER A 383 -2.86 -2.72 -28.83
N ILE A 384 -3.35 -1.47 -28.83
CA ILE A 384 -3.47 -0.65 -30.07
C ILE A 384 -2.93 0.78 -29.83
N ALA A 385 -3.07 1.32 -28.60
CA ALA A 385 -2.56 2.65 -28.24
C ALA A 385 -1.02 2.74 -28.19
N VAL A 386 -0.35 1.67 -27.75
CA VAL A 386 1.12 1.63 -27.61
C VAL A 386 1.82 1.78 -28.97
N GLN A 387 1.32 1.11 -30.02
CA GLN A 387 1.91 1.18 -31.36
C GLN A 387 1.75 2.56 -32.01
N ARG A 388 0.68 3.30 -31.68
CA ARG A 388 0.47 4.67 -32.18
C ARG A 388 1.27 5.71 -31.39
N ARG A 389 1.48 5.47 -30.09
CA ARG A 389 2.35 6.26 -29.20
C ARG A 389 3.82 6.22 -29.64
N GLU A 390 4.32 5.06 -30.06
CA GLU A 390 5.70 4.92 -30.56
C GLU A 390 5.93 5.66 -31.88
N ALA A 391 4.94 5.70 -32.79
CA ALA A 391 5.05 6.42 -34.06
C ALA A 391 5.18 7.94 -33.90
N LEU A 392 4.46 8.53 -32.94
CA LEU A 392 4.50 9.97 -32.66
C LEU A 392 5.78 10.40 -31.92
N ILE A 393 6.32 9.54 -31.04
CA ILE A 393 7.60 9.80 -30.37
C ILE A 393 8.74 9.77 -31.41
N SER A 394 8.69 8.84 -32.37
CA SER A 394 9.69 8.75 -33.45
C SER A 394 9.68 9.96 -34.41
N GLU A 395 8.55 10.66 -34.58
CA GLU A 395 8.49 11.90 -35.37
C GLU A 395 9.11 13.11 -34.64
N LEU A 396 9.14 13.10 -33.30
CA LEU A 396 9.72 14.17 -32.47
C LEU A 396 11.24 14.05 -32.32
N GLU A 397 11.78 12.83 -32.28
CA GLU A 397 13.24 12.58 -32.20
C GLU A 397 13.95 12.66 -33.56
N GLY A 398 13.21 12.88 -34.64
CA GLY A 398 13.67 12.78 -36.04
C GLY A 398 13.89 14.09 -36.79
N ASN A 399 14.10 15.23 -36.12
CA ASN A 399 14.46 16.51 -36.77
C ASN A 399 15.69 17.16 -36.14
#